data_AF-U6D062-F1
#
_entry.id   AF-U6D062-F1
#
_cell.length_a   1.000
_cell.length_b   1.000
_cell.length_c   1.000
_cell.angle_alpha   90.00
_cell.angle_beta   90.00
_cell.angle_gamma   90.00
#
_symmetry.space_group_name_H-M   'P 1'
#
loop_
_entity.id
_entity.type
_entity.pdbx_description
1 polymer ?
#
loop_
_entity_poly.entity_id
_entity_poly.type
_entity_poly.pdbx_seq_one_letter_code
_entity_poly.pdbx_strand_id
1 'polypeptide(L)'
;FHQNLKNLLTKIILEHVSAWRTEAQANQISLPRLVDLDWRVDIKTSSDSISRMAVPTCLLQMKIQEDPSLCGDKPSISAVTVELSKETLDTMLDGLGRIRDQLSAVANK
;
A
#
# COMPACT_ATOMS: atom_id res chain seq x y z
N PHE A 1 37.12 -26.66 -21.67
CA PHE A 1 36.53 -25.54 -20.94
C PHE A 1 37.49 -25.09 -19.85
N HIS A 2 37.80 -23.79 -19.75
CA HIS A 2 38.82 -23.28 -18.83
C HIS A 2 38.39 -23.40 -17.36
N GLN A 3 39.02 -24.30 -16.60
CA GLN A 3 38.73 -24.58 -15.19
C GLN A 3 38.84 -23.32 -14.31
N ASN A 4 39.81 -22.45 -14.60
CA ASN A 4 40.02 -21.21 -13.86
C ASN A 4 38.86 -20.22 -14.05
N LEU A 5 38.29 -20.17 -15.26
CA LEU A 5 37.15 -19.31 -15.56
C LEU A 5 35.89 -19.81 -14.86
N LYS A 6 35.68 -21.14 -14.83
CA LYS A 6 34.61 -21.77 -14.06
C LYS A 6 34.72 -21.49 -12.56
N ASN A 7 35.93 -21.59 -12.00
CA ASN A 7 36.17 -21.33 -10.58
C ASN A 7 35.93 -19.85 -10.23
N LEU A 8 36.38 -18.93 -11.08
CA LEU A 8 36.15 -17.49 -10.90
C LEU A 8 34.65 -17.16 -10.93
N LEU A 9 33.93 -17.65 -11.94
CA LEU A 9 32.48 -17.44 -12.04
C LEU A 9 31.72 -18.00 -10.84
N THR A 10 32.06 -19.22 -10.40
CA THR A 10 31.44 -19.81 -9.21
C THR A 10 31.65 -18.95 -7.98
N LYS A 11 32.85 -18.38 -7.81
CA LYS A 11 33.19 -17.54 -6.66
C LYS A 11 32.38 -16.24 -6.65
N ILE A 12 32.32 -15.55 -7.80
CA ILE A 12 31.54 -14.32 -7.98
C ILE A 12 30.05 -14.58 -7.71
N ILE A 13 29.49 -15.65 -8.29
CA ILE A 13 28.08 -15.99 -8.09
C ILE A 13 27.79 -16.28 -6.62
N LEU A 14 28.62 -17.09 -5.94
CA LEU A 14 28.41 -17.39 -4.52
C LEU A 14 28.52 -16.16 -3.62
N GLU A 15 29.37 -15.20 -3.98
CA GLU A 15 29.56 -13.94 -3.24
C GLU A 15 28.36 -13.00 -3.40
N HIS A 16 27.77 -12.92 -4.60
CA HIS A 16 26.70 -11.96 -4.89
C HIS A 16 25.27 -12.54 -4.90
N VAL A 17 25.10 -13.87 -4.85
CA VAL A 17 23.76 -14.49 -4.98
C VAL A 17 22.78 -14.06 -3.89
N SER A 18 23.27 -13.80 -2.67
CA SER A 18 22.42 -13.30 -1.57
C SER A 18 21.92 -11.89 -1.87
N ALA A 19 22.81 -10.98 -2.26
CA ALA A 19 22.48 -9.62 -2.64
C ALA A 19 21.51 -9.58 -3.82
N TRP A 20 21.81 -10.32 -4.90
CA TRP A 20 20.92 -10.41 -6.07
C TRP A 20 19.57 -11.03 -5.74
N ARG A 21 19.50 -12.00 -4.83
CA ARG A 21 18.23 -12.56 -4.37
C ARG A 21 17.41 -11.51 -3.64
N THR A 22 18.03 -10.75 -2.73
CA THR A 22 17.36 -9.68 -2.00
C THR A 22 16.89 -8.56 -2.94
N GLU A 23 17.73 -8.15 -3.89
CA GLU A 23 17.37 -7.17 -4.91
C GLU A 23 16.24 -7.68 -5.83
N ALA A 24 16.31 -8.93 -6.27
CA ALA A 24 15.27 -9.54 -7.10
C ALA A 24 13.93 -9.66 -6.35
N GLN A 25 13.96 -9.93 -5.05
CA GLN A 25 12.76 -9.92 -4.19
C GLN A 25 12.22 -8.50 -4.01
N ALA A 26 13.09 -7.51 -3.83
CA ALA A 26 12.70 -6.11 -3.70
C ALA A 26 12.11 -5.52 -5.00
N ASN A 27 12.60 -5.98 -6.15
CA ASN A 27 12.16 -5.56 -7.49
C ASN A 27 11.06 -6.47 -8.08
N GLN A 28 10.43 -7.33 -7.28
CA GLN A 28 9.26 -8.05 -7.78
C GLN A 28 8.09 -7.11 -8.02
N ILE A 29 7.40 -7.32 -9.13
CA ILE A 29 6.17 -6.62 -9.47
C ILE A 29 5.19 -6.82 -8.30
N SER A 30 4.74 -5.73 -7.72
CA SER A 30 3.83 -5.64 -6.60
C SER A 30 2.65 -4.73 -6.92
N LEU A 31 1.54 -4.94 -6.21
CA LEU A 31 0.38 -4.06 -6.33
C LEU A 31 0.73 -2.65 -5.81
N PRO A 32 0.03 -1.60 -6.28
CA PRO A 32 0.17 -0.25 -5.75
C PRO A 32 0.00 -0.26 -4.23
N ARG A 33 0.87 0.47 -3.53
CA ARG A 33 0.94 0.46 -2.06
C ARG A 33 0.37 1.74 -1.49
N LEU A 34 -0.49 1.63 -0.50
CA LEU A 34 -0.90 2.78 0.31
C LEU A 34 0.30 3.23 1.17
N VAL A 35 0.80 4.44 0.93
CA VAL A 35 2.00 4.98 1.60
C VAL A 35 1.68 6.08 2.61
N ASP A 36 0.52 6.72 2.48
CA ASP A 36 0.09 7.75 3.40
C ASP A 36 -1.44 7.78 3.51
N LEU A 37 -1.91 8.19 4.69
CA LEU A 37 -3.32 8.34 5.00
C LEU A 37 -3.52 9.57 5.89
N ASP A 38 -4.03 10.62 5.28
CA ASP A 38 -4.38 11.88 5.91
C ASP A 38 -5.90 12.00 6.03
N TRP A 39 -6.41 12.54 7.13
CA TRP A 39 -7.85 12.72 7.31
C TRP A 39 -8.18 14.06 7.95
N ARG A 40 -9.39 14.54 7.66
CA ARG A 40 -9.95 15.77 8.23
C ARG A 40 -11.43 15.59 8.47
N VAL A 41 -11.93 16.06 9.61
CA VAL A 41 -13.37 16.11 9.88
C VAL A 41 -13.86 17.53 9.63
N ASP A 42 -14.83 17.63 8.72
CA ASP A 42 -15.51 18.86 8.38
C ASP A 42 -16.96 18.85 8.85
N ILE A 43 -17.48 20.03 9.13
CA ILE A 43 -18.88 20.22 9.49
C ILE A 43 -19.57 20.85 8.28
N LYS A 44 -20.48 20.10 7.64
CA LYS A 44 -21.25 20.58 6.49
C LYS A 44 -22.71 20.80 6.85
N THR A 45 -23.35 21.77 6.21
CA THR A 45 -24.80 21.96 6.32
C THR A 45 -25.48 20.77 5.66
N SER A 46 -26.33 20.06 6.40
CA SER A 46 -27.12 18.94 5.89
C SER A 46 -27.97 19.37 4.70
N SER A 47 -27.95 18.55 3.65
CA SER A 47 -28.83 18.67 2.47
C SER A 47 -30.20 18.03 2.69
N ASP A 48 -30.31 17.10 3.64
CA ASP A 48 -31.43 16.17 3.75
C ASP A 48 -32.41 16.55 4.87
N SER A 49 -32.08 17.58 5.65
CA SER A 49 -32.91 18.06 6.77
C SER A 49 -33.41 19.48 6.51
N ILE A 50 -34.73 19.66 6.69
CA ILE A 50 -35.42 20.96 6.59
C ILE A 50 -34.88 21.97 7.61
N SER A 51 -34.48 21.51 8.79
CA SER A 51 -33.62 22.26 9.69
C SER A 51 -32.19 22.18 9.16
N ARG A 52 -31.52 23.30 8.89
CA ARG A 52 -30.11 23.37 8.46
C ARG A 52 -29.15 22.84 9.54
N MET A 53 -29.22 21.55 9.85
CA MET A 53 -28.40 20.91 10.87
C MET A 53 -26.99 20.71 10.33
N ALA A 54 -26.01 21.06 11.14
CA ALA A 54 -24.61 20.79 10.88
C ALA A 54 -24.34 19.29 11.07
N VAL A 55 -23.89 18.61 10.01
CA VAL A 55 -23.56 17.17 10.04
C VAL A 55 -22.05 17.01 9.82
N PRO A 56 -21.35 16.26 10.68
CA PRO A 56 -19.94 15.98 10.50
C PRO A 56 -19.72 14.99 9.34
N THR A 57 -18.69 15.24 8.54
CA THR A 57 -18.21 14.34 7.49
C THR A 57 -16.69 14.22 7.57
N CYS A 58 -16.15 13.06 7.17
CA CYS A 58 -14.73 12.82 7.13
C CYS A 58 -14.22 12.90 5.68
N LEU A 59 -13.28 13.79 5.42
CA LEU A 59 -12.49 13.78 4.19
C LEU A 59 -11.24 12.96 4.44
N LEU A 60 -11.13 11.83 3.75
CA LEU A 60 -10.02 10.91 3.84
C LEU A 60 -9.19 11.00 2.56
N GLN A 61 -7.91 11.30 2.69
CA GLN A 61 -6.94 11.32 1.61
C GLN A 61 -5.96 10.16 1.75
N MET A 62 -5.86 9.36 0.69
CA MET A 62 -4.97 8.21 0.59
C MET A 62 -3.91 8.51 -0.47
N LYS A 63 -2.63 8.39 -0.14
CA LYS A 63 -1.55 8.46 -1.13
C LYS A 63 -1.12 7.05 -1.50
N ILE A 64 -1.24 6.72 -2.78
CA ILE A 64 -0.95 5.40 -3.34
C ILE A 64 0.28 5.53 -4.22
N GLN A 65 1.31 4.77 -3.89
CA GLN A 65 2.54 4.66 -4.66
C GLN A 65 2.40 3.54 -5.68
N GLU A 66 2.59 3.87 -6.95
CA GLU A 66 2.67 2.90 -8.04
C GLU A 66 3.95 2.06 -7.95
N ASP A 67 3.93 0.92 -8.63
CA ASP A 67 5.07 0.00 -8.64
C ASP A 67 6.33 0.66 -9.24
N PRO A 68 7.47 0.65 -8.52
CA PRO A 68 8.75 1.12 -9.04
C PRO A 68 9.18 0.46 -10.36
N SER A 69 8.84 -0.82 -10.56
CA SER A 69 9.15 -1.59 -11.76
C SER A 69 8.34 -1.16 -13.00
N LEU A 70 7.21 -0.47 -12.81
CA LEU A 70 6.37 0.03 -13.91
C LEU A 70 6.65 1.49 -14.27
N CYS A 71 7.18 2.30 -13.34
CA CYS A 71 7.32 3.76 -13.51
C CYS A 71 8.76 4.30 -13.60
N GLY A 72 9.77 3.43 -13.58
CA GLY A 72 11.17 3.86 -13.64
C GLY A 72 11.65 4.52 -12.34
N ASP A 73 12.73 5.31 -12.42
CA ASP A 73 13.60 5.75 -11.29
C ASP A 73 12.87 6.56 -10.18
N LYS A 74 11.61 6.94 -10.37
CA LYS A 74 10.74 7.50 -9.32
C LYS A 74 9.32 6.94 -9.44
N PRO A 75 8.87 6.07 -8.51
CA PRO A 75 7.50 5.60 -8.48
C PRO A 75 6.54 6.79 -8.28
N SER A 76 5.53 6.90 -9.13
CA SER A 76 4.54 7.97 -9.07
C SER A 76 3.62 7.77 -7.87
N ILE A 77 3.33 8.87 -7.17
CA ILE A 77 2.38 8.89 -6.04
C ILE A 77 1.11 9.56 -6.52
N SER A 78 -0.01 8.84 -6.45
CA SER A 78 -1.34 9.37 -6.70
C SER A 78 -2.06 9.65 -5.38
N ALA A 79 -2.91 10.68 -5.33
CA ALA A 79 -3.71 11.01 -4.15
C ALA A 79 -5.20 10.80 -4.45
N VAL A 80 -5.84 9.92 -3.68
CA VAL A 80 -7.28 9.64 -3.76
C VAL A 80 -7.95 10.25 -2.56
N THR A 81 -8.88 11.19 -2.77
CA THR A 81 -9.64 11.83 -1.70
C THR A 81 -11.08 11.36 -1.75
N VAL A 82 -11.59 10.86 -0.63
CA VAL A 82 -12.96 10.36 -0.49
C VAL A 82 -13.65 11.06 0.67
N GLU A 83 -14.94 11.31 0.52
CA GLU A 83 -15.79 11.83 1.58
C GLU A 83 -16.60 10.69 2.19
N LEU A 84 -16.51 10.55 3.51
CA LEU A 84 -17.14 9.47 4.25
C LEU A 84 -18.14 10.03 5.26
N SER A 85 -19.31 9.40 5.30
CA SER A 85 -20.23 9.54 6.43
C SER A 85 -19.76 8.69 7.59
N LYS A 86 -20.33 8.91 8.78
CA LYS A 86 -20.08 8.06 9.94
C LYS A 86 -20.37 6.58 9.64
N GLU A 87 -21.51 6.29 9.05
CA GLU A 87 -21.96 4.92 8.78
C GLU A 87 -21.04 4.20 7.79
N THR A 88 -20.57 4.91 6.75
CA THR A 88 -19.61 4.36 5.79
C THR A 88 -18.27 4.08 6.45
N LEU A 89 -17.80 4.98 7.33
CA LEU A 89 -16.55 4.77 8.06
C LEU A 89 -16.64 3.59 9.03
N ASP A 90 -17.74 3.47 9.79
CA ASP A 90 -17.97 2.34 10.70
C ASP A 90 -17.97 1.01 9.93
N THR A 91 -18.62 0.97 8.75
CA THR A 91 -18.63 -0.20 7.86
C THR A 91 -17.23 -0.54 7.34
N MET A 92 -16.43 0.47 6.98
CA MET A 92 -15.05 0.28 6.53
C MET A 92 -14.17 -0.29 7.65
N LEU A 93 -14.32 0.20 8.88
CA LEU A 93 -13.56 -0.29 10.04
C LEU A 93 -13.85 -1.77 10.34
N ASP A 94 -15.12 -2.17 10.29
CA ASP A 94 -15.50 -3.58 10.44
C ASP A 94 -14.88 -4.46 9.33
N GLY A 95 -14.99 -4.02 8.07
CA GLY A 95 -14.39 -4.72 6.93
C GLY A 95 -12.86 -4.90 7.05
N LEU A 96 -12.14 -3.82 7.40
CA LEU A 96 -10.69 -3.88 7.60
C LEU A 96 -10.30 -4.73 8.82
N GLY A 97 -11.09 -4.70 9.89
CA GLY A 97 -10.90 -5.57 11.05
C GLY A 97 -10.97 -7.05 10.69
N ARG A 98 -11.96 -7.44 9.88
CA ARG A 98 -12.09 -8.82 9.38
C ARG A 98 -10.93 -9.22 8.48
N ILE A 99 -10.45 -8.33 7.61
CA ILE A 99 -9.27 -8.58 6.76
C ILE A 99 -8.02 -8.82 7.61
N ARG A 100 -7.79 -7.98 8.64
CA ARG A 100 -6.68 -8.17 9.58
C ARG A 100 -6.73 -9.54 10.25
N ASP A 101 -7.91 -9.95 10.72
CA ASP A 101 -8.07 -11.22 11.43
C ASP A 101 -7.83 -12.42 10.48
N GLN A 102 -8.28 -12.33 9.23
CA GLN A 102 -8.00 -13.33 8.19
C GLN A 102 -6.50 -13.44 7.87
N LEU A 103 -5.81 -12.32 7.67
CA LEU A 103 -4.37 -12.30 7.42
C LEU A 103 -3.60 -12.89 8.60
N SER A 104 -4.02 -12.57 9.83
CA SER A 104 -3.42 -13.11 11.05
C SER A 104 -3.61 -14.63 11.16
N ALA A 105 -4.79 -15.14 10.79
CA ALA A 105 -5.06 -16.57 10.76
C ALA A 105 -4.25 -17.32 9.68
N VAL A 106 -3.92 -16.67 8.56
CA VAL A 106 -3.07 -17.24 7.51
C VAL A 106 -1.60 -17.21 7.92
N ALA A 107 -1.13 -16.13 8.56
CA ALA A 107 0.26 -16.02 9.02
C ALA A 107 0.61 -16.97 10.17
N ASN A 108 -0.38 -17.34 11.00
CA ASN A 108 -0.21 -18.27 12.11
C ASN A 108 -0.44 -19.75 11.73
N LYS A 109 -0.61 -20.06 10.43
CA LYS A 109 -0.66 -21.42 9.88
C LYS A 109 0.69 -21.81 9.31
#